data_AF-A0A147EU46-F1
#
_entry.id   AF-A0A147EU46-F1
#
_cell.length_a   1.000
_cell.length_b   1.000
_cell.length_c   1.000
_cell.angle_alpha   90.00
_cell.angle_beta   90.00
_cell.angle_gamma   90.00
#
_symmetry.space_group_name_H-M   'P 1'
#
loop_
_entity.id
_entity.type
_entity.pdbx_description
1 polymer ?
#
loop_
_entity_poly.entity_id
_entity_poly.type
_entity_poly.pdbx_seq_one_letter_code
_entity_poly.pdbx_strand_id
1 'polypeptide(L)'
;MLVVMSDVTKVLCYIEEYRNAQGQRAGRLREKGSGRKVDLGLAPEAETQKFLFFLSAAAANRSVMPDVFSRDGGDDAIAVSGDVDFDAPDELRFIFNERLSYLFV
;
A
#
# COMPACT_ATOMS: atom_id res chain seq x y z
N MET A 1 -28.08 -2.92 -20.94
CA MET A 1 -26.75 -2.42 -20.54
C MET A 1 -26.43 -3.07 -19.21
N LEU A 2 -25.51 -4.04 -19.20
CA LEU A 2 -25.17 -4.80 -18.00
C LEU A 2 -24.12 -4.00 -17.23
N VAL A 3 -24.50 -3.45 -16.07
CA VAL A 3 -23.53 -2.80 -15.18
C VAL A 3 -22.71 -3.92 -14.57
N VAL A 4 -21.50 -4.14 -15.10
CA VAL A 4 -20.50 -4.96 -14.40
C VAL A 4 -20.09 -4.14 -13.19
N MET A 5 -20.59 -4.48 -12.01
CA MET A 5 -20.04 -3.96 -10.75
C MET A 5 -18.59 -4.46 -10.70
N SER A 6 -17.61 -3.57 -10.88
CA SER A 6 -16.21 -3.93 -10.68
C SER A 6 -16.03 -4.26 -9.21
N ASP A 7 -15.67 -5.51 -8.90
CA ASP A 7 -15.33 -5.92 -7.55
C ASP A 7 -14.18 -5.04 -7.03
N VAL A 8 -14.34 -4.51 -5.82
CA VAL A 8 -13.27 -3.77 -5.15
C VAL A 8 -12.22 -4.78 -4.75
N THR A 9 -11.02 -4.69 -5.33
CA THR A 9 -9.88 -5.51 -4.90
C THR A 9 -9.44 -5.04 -3.52
N LYS A 10 -9.20 -5.97 -2.60
CA LYS A 10 -8.62 -5.70 -1.28
C LYS A 10 -7.39 -6.58 -1.07
N VAL A 11 -6.29 -5.97 -0.65
CA VAL A 11 -5.05 -6.66 -0.30
C VAL A 11 -4.52 -6.19 1.05
N LEU A 12 -3.84 -7.09 1.76
CA LEU A 12 -3.14 -6.76 2.99
C LEU A 12 -1.67 -6.48 2.67
N CYS A 13 -1.15 -5.37 3.18
CA CYS A 13 0.18 -4.90 2.87
C CYS A 13 1.04 -4.78 4.13
N TYR A 14 2.35 -4.87 3.92
CA TYR A 14 3.38 -4.43 4.85
C TYR A 14 4.19 -3.29 4.21
N ILE A 15 4.88 -2.52 5.05
CA ILE A 15 5.81 -1.48 4.64
C ILE A 15 7.20 -2.11 4.50
N GLU A 16 7.72 -2.09 3.28
CA GLU A 16 9.13 -2.38 3.02
C GLU A 16 9.93 -1.08 3.07
N GLU A 17 10.90 -1.01 3.97
CA GLU A 17 11.87 0.08 4.03
C GLU A 17 13.06 -0.21 3.09
N TYR A 18 13.52 0.82 2.38
CA TYR A 18 14.67 0.74 1.49
C TYR A 18 15.45 2.06 1.49
N ARG A 19 16.60 2.08 0.82
CA ARG A 19 17.32 3.33 0.51
C ARG A 19 17.03 3.74 -0.91
N ASN A 20 16.58 4.98 -1.11
CA ASN A 20 16.35 5.54 -2.44
C ASN A 20 17.70 5.81 -3.15
N ALA A 21 17.65 6.27 -4.40
CA ALA A 21 18.84 6.57 -5.20
C ALA A 21 19.78 7.63 -4.57
N GLN A 22 19.27 8.45 -3.64
CA GLN A 22 20.03 9.45 -2.89
C GLN A 22 20.54 8.90 -1.54
N GLY A 23 20.36 7.61 -1.27
CA GLY A 23 20.75 6.96 -0.01
C GLY A 23 19.82 7.25 1.17
N GLN A 24 18.72 7.98 0.97
CA GLN A 24 17.76 8.33 2.01
C GLN A 24 16.83 7.15 2.30
N ARG A 25 16.41 6.99 3.55
CA ARG A 25 15.39 6.00 3.91
C ARG A 25 14.06 6.35 3.23
N ALA A 26 13.44 5.35 2.64
CA ALA A 26 12.13 5.44 2.00
C ALA A 26 11.33 4.18 2.37
N GLY A 27 10.01 4.26 2.19
CA GLY A 27 9.10 3.15 2.42
C GLY A 27 8.17 2.97 1.23
N ARG A 28 7.74 1.73 0.98
CA ARG A 28 6.69 1.41 0.00
C ARG A 28 5.82 0.27 0.50
N LEU A 29 4.65 0.10 -0.09
CA LEU A 29 3.78 -1.03 0.20
C LEU A 29 4.17 -2.26 -0.62
N ARG A 30 4.09 -3.40 0.05
CA ARG A 30 4.23 -4.74 -0.51
C ARG A 30 3.08 -5.58 0.01
N GLU A 31 2.49 -6.41 -0.83
CA GLU A 31 1.46 -7.33 -0.40
C GLU A 31 2.05 -8.39 0.56
N LYS A 32 1.38 -8.65 1.69
CA LYS A 32 1.70 -9.75 2.59
C LYS A 32 1.49 -11.09 1.88
N GLY A 33 2.31 -12.08 2.18
CA GLY A 33 2.28 -13.38 1.50
C GLY A 33 3.04 -13.38 0.17
N SER A 34 2.64 -12.61 -0.85
CA SER A 34 3.31 -12.63 -2.18
C SER A 34 4.58 -11.77 -2.25
N GLY A 35 4.62 -10.66 -1.52
CA GLY A 35 5.69 -9.66 -1.61
C GLY A 35 5.65 -8.83 -2.90
N ARG A 36 4.58 -8.90 -3.70
CA ARG A 36 4.43 -8.04 -4.89
C ARG A 36 4.34 -6.58 -4.47
N LYS A 37 4.87 -5.68 -5.29
CA LYS A 37 4.76 -4.23 -5.09
C LYS A 37 3.28 -3.84 -5.16
N VAL A 38 2.83 -2.99 -4.23
CA VAL A 38 1.50 -2.37 -4.31
C VAL A 38 1.68 -0.90 -4.67
N ASP A 39 1.29 -0.55 -5.89
CA ASP A 39 1.31 0.81 -6.42
C ASP A 39 -0.09 1.44 -6.32
N LEU A 40 -0.17 2.70 -5.90
CA LEU A 40 -1.43 3.42 -5.72
C LEU A 40 -1.82 4.26 -6.95
N GLY A 41 -1.09 4.11 -8.05
CA GLY A 41 -1.32 4.82 -9.30
C GLY A 41 -0.77 6.24 -9.28
N LEU A 42 -1.06 6.98 -10.35
CA LEU A 42 -0.66 8.39 -10.47
C LEU A 42 -1.61 9.27 -9.66
N ALA A 43 -1.13 9.76 -8.52
CA ALA A 43 -1.86 10.66 -7.65
C ALA A 43 -1.35 12.11 -7.76
N PRO A 44 -2.18 13.12 -7.49
CA PRO A 44 -1.71 14.49 -7.27
C PRO A 44 -0.66 14.56 -6.15
N GLU A 45 0.22 15.57 -6.19
CA GLU A 45 1.30 15.74 -5.21
C GLU A 45 0.78 15.80 -3.76
N ALA A 46 -0.33 16.51 -3.53
CA ALA A 46 -0.93 16.60 -2.20
C ALA A 46 -1.38 15.24 -1.65
N GLU A 47 -1.89 14.35 -2.50
CA GLU A 47 -2.33 13.01 -2.12
C GLU A 47 -1.13 12.07 -1.92
N THR A 48 -0.11 12.22 -2.77
CA THR A 48 1.20 11.57 -2.56
C THR A 48 1.77 11.93 -1.19
N GLN A 49 1.74 13.22 -0.81
CA GLN A 49 2.28 13.67 0.47
C GLN A 49 1.49 13.12 1.67
N LYS A 50 0.15 13.04 1.58
CA LYS A 50 -0.69 12.40 2.62
C LYS A 50 -0.30 10.93 2.82
N PHE A 51 -0.11 10.20 1.73
CA PHE A 51 0.31 8.80 1.78
C PHE A 51 1.71 8.64 2.42
N LEU A 52 2.67 9.50 2.05
CA LEU A 52 4.00 9.49 2.66
C LEU A 52 3.96 9.83 4.16
N PHE A 53 3.10 10.75 4.58
CA PHE A 53 2.87 11.03 6.00
C PHE A 53 2.27 9.83 6.73
N PHE A 54 1.32 9.13 6.11
CA PHE A 54 0.74 7.89 6.65
C PHE A 54 1.82 6.81 6.90
N LEU A 55 2.71 6.57 5.94
CA LEU A 55 3.84 5.62 6.12
C LEU A 55 4.82 6.11 7.20
N SER A 56 5.10 7.40 7.25
CA SER A 56 5.99 7.99 8.25
C SER A 56 5.43 7.88 9.67
N ALA A 57 4.10 8.03 9.83
CA ALA A 57 3.43 7.83 11.10
C ALA A 57 3.53 6.37 11.59
N ALA A 58 3.39 5.40 10.69
CA ALA A 58 3.64 3.99 11.02
C ALA A 58 5.07 3.78 11.52
N ALA A 59 6.06 4.37 10.84
CA ALA A 59 7.47 4.21 11.18
C ALA A 59 7.80 4.81 12.56
N ALA A 60 7.23 5.98 12.86
CA ALA A 60 7.36 6.62 14.18
C ALA A 60 6.71 5.80 15.31
N ASN A 61 5.69 5.00 15.01
CA ASN A 61 4.95 4.19 15.98
C ASN A 61 5.23 2.69 15.84
N ARG A 62 6.37 2.31 15.28
CA ARG A 62 6.73 0.91 15.01
C ARG A 62 6.63 -0.03 16.22
N SER A 63 6.88 0.47 17.44
CA SER A 63 6.74 -0.34 18.65
C SER A 63 5.30 -0.72 19.00
N VAL A 64 4.32 -0.03 18.43
CA VAL A 64 2.88 -0.27 18.66
C VAL A 64 2.34 -1.29 17.66
N MET A 65 2.75 -1.20 16.39
CA MET A 65 2.30 -2.09 15.30
C MET A 65 3.51 -2.63 14.51
N PRO A 66 4.32 -3.51 15.10
CA PRO A 66 5.55 -4.00 14.46
C PRO A 66 5.27 -4.82 13.20
N ASP A 67 4.13 -5.51 13.14
CA ASP A 67 3.78 -6.43 12.05
C ASP A 67 3.45 -5.72 10.74
N VAL A 68 3.13 -4.42 10.79
CA VAL A 68 3.00 -3.57 9.59
C VAL A 68 4.33 -3.50 8.82
N PHE A 69 5.47 -3.80 9.44
CA PHE A 69 6.79 -3.83 8.80
C PHE A 69 7.28 -5.24 8.48
N SER A 70 6.45 -6.26 8.68
CA SER A 70 6.80 -7.65 8.45
C SER A 70 5.93 -8.26 7.36
N ARG A 71 6.56 -8.93 6.39
CA ARG A 71 5.85 -9.70 5.35
C ARG A 71 4.99 -10.80 5.95
N ASP A 72 5.52 -11.44 6.99
CA ASP A 72 4.95 -12.64 7.60
C ASP A 72 4.28 -12.36 8.95
N GLY A 73 4.26 -11.09 9.39
CA GLY A 73 3.51 -10.65 10.56
C GLY A 73 2.00 -10.82 10.34
N GLY A 74 1.30 -11.35 11.33
CA GLY A 74 -0.10 -11.76 11.21
C GLY A 74 -1.09 -10.81 11.87
N ASP A 75 -0.63 -9.98 12.81
CA ASP A 75 -1.53 -9.24 13.70
C ASP A 75 -1.86 -7.84 13.18
N ASP A 76 -0.93 -7.19 12.47
CA ASP A 76 -1.13 -5.85 11.90
C ASP A 76 -0.81 -5.80 10.40
N ALA A 77 -1.62 -5.06 9.64
CA ALA A 77 -1.39 -4.80 8.22
C ALA A 77 -1.88 -3.40 7.80
N ILE A 78 -1.56 -3.03 6.56
CA ILE A 78 -2.26 -1.96 5.85
C ILE A 78 -3.18 -2.61 4.84
N ALA A 79 -4.49 -2.49 5.02
CA ALA A 79 -5.45 -2.91 4.00
C ALA A 79 -5.53 -1.84 2.91
N VAL A 80 -5.18 -2.20 1.67
CA VAL A 80 -5.41 -1.36 0.48
C VAL A 80 -6.62 -1.91 -0.26
N SER A 81 -7.60 -1.06 -0.54
CA SER A 81 -8.81 -1.43 -1.30
C SER A 81 -9.08 -0.43 -2.42
N GLY A 82 -9.48 -0.89 -3.60
CA GLY A 82 -9.82 -0.02 -4.74
C GLY A 82 -9.98 -0.76 -6.07
N ASP A 83 -10.14 0.01 -7.15
CA ASP A 83 -10.09 -0.54 -8.51
C ASP A 83 -8.63 -0.76 -8.94
N VAL A 84 -8.37 -1.78 -9.76
CA VAL A 84 -7.03 -2.16 -10.24
C VAL A 84 -6.97 -2.02 -11.75
N ASP A 85 -5.90 -1.41 -12.27
CA ASP A 85 -5.64 -1.32 -13.72
C ASP A 85 -4.50 -2.22 -14.21
N PHE A 86 -3.76 -2.84 -13.29
CA PHE A 86 -2.64 -3.71 -13.60
C PHE A 86 -2.41 -4.74 -12.49
N ASP A 87 -2.36 -6.01 -12.89
CA ASP A 87 -2.10 -7.14 -12.01
C ASP A 87 -1.07 -8.05 -12.69
N ALA A 88 0.13 -8.10 -12.10
CA ALA A 88 1.26 -8.88 -12.56
C ALA A 88 1.91 -9.63 -11.38
N PRO A 89 2.74 -10.65 -11.65
CA PRO A 89 3.37 -11.45 -10.59
C PRO A 89 4.19 -10.64 -9.56
N ASP A 90 4.74 -9.49 -9.97
CA ASP A 90 5.61 -8.64 -9.15
C ASP A 90 4.99 -7.29 -8.76
N GLU A 91 3.85 -6.92 -9.34
CA GLU A 91 3.18 -5.63 -9.09
C GLU A 91 1.65 -5.72 -9.22
N LEU A 92 0.97 -5.11 -8.25
CA LEU A 92 -0.44 -4.79 -8.31
C LEU A 92 -0.57 -3.25 -8.27
N ARG A 93 -1.23 -2.66 -9.26
CA ARG A 93 -1.46 -1.21 -9.31
C ARG A 93 -2.94 -0.89 -9.21
N PHE A 94 -3.26 -0.08 -8.20
CA PHE A 94 -4.57 0.50 -8.02
C PHE A 94 -4.72 1.77 -8.84
N ILE A 95 -5.96 2.07 -9.21
CA ILE A 95 -6.36 3.35 -9.80
C ILE A 95 -6.52 4.37 -8.67
N PHE A 96 -5.89 5.53 -8.81
CA PHE A 96 -6.14 6.65 -7.92
C PHE A 96 -7.51 7.29 -8.22
N ASN A 97 -8.55 6.84 -7.51
CA ASN A 97 -9.92 7.37 -7.59
C ASN A 97 -10.59 7.38 -6.20
N GLU A 98 -11.85 7.78 -6.13
CA GLU A 98 -12.63 7.87 -4.89
C GLU A 98 -12.88 6.53 -4.19
N ARG A 99 -12.61 5.40 -4.86
CA ARG A 99 -12.75 4.06 -4.30
C ARG A 99 -11.44 3.55 -3.69
N LEU A 100 -10.32 4.24 -3.92
CA LEU A 100 -9.03 3.90 -3.32
C LEU A 100 -9.01 4.27 -1.83
N SER A 101 -8.65 3.31 -1.00
CA SER A 101 -8.44 3.51 0.43
C SER A 101 -7.26 2.68 0.94
N TYR A 102 -6.61 3.18 2.00
CA TYR A 102 -5.56 2.49 2.73
C TYR A 102 -5.72 2.78 4.23
N LEU A 103 -5.77 1.73 5.05
CA LEU A 103 -6.07 1.81 6.49
C LEU A 103 -5.25 0.78 7.25
N PHE A 104 -4.83 1.10 8.48
CA PHE A 104 -4.29 0.08 9.39
C PHE A 104 -5.42 -0.87 9.81
N VAL A 105 -5.14 -2.17 9.80
CA VAL A 105 -6.07 -3.25 10.18
C VAL A 105 -5.39 -4.32 11.01
#